data_AF-A0A0F8WJS7-F1
#
_entry.id   AF-A0A0F8WJS7-F1
#
_cell.length_a   1.000
_cell.length_b   1.000
_cell.length_c   1.000
_cell.angle_alpha   90.00
_cell.angle_beta   90.00
_cell.angle_gamma   90.00
#
_symmetry.space_group_name_H-M   'P 1'
#
loop_
_entity.id
_entity.type
_entity.pdbx_description
1 polymer ?
#
loop_
_entity_poly.entity_id
_entity_poly.type
_entity_poly.pdbx_seq_one_letter_code
_entity_poly.pdbx_strand_id
1 'polypeptide(L)'
;MAAPPFFTIARPSYVHQEDSALRLFLAGGDPARPGKGPFDNSYTPRQKDRLAAGERFVVLPCDAADRPLSRTLVQREDVVDALAAMVGAESAVGRRFHISGPAFSHDQPCRYLAEKLDLPVERVTLADAHSFEIDYSLTTELLGWSPKFDVIAMLDAALAWRGRP
;
A
#
# COMPACT_ATOMS: atom_id res chain seq x y z
N MET A 1 12.48 37.60 13.88
CA MET A 1 11.77 36.30 13.73
C MET A 1 11.21 36.24 12.31
N ALA A 2 11.62 35.26 11.51
CA ALA A 2 10.97 35.04 10.21
C ALA A 2 9.52 34.61 10.45
N ALA A 3 8.56 35.19 9.70
CA ALA A 3 7.19 34.73 9.74
C ALA A 3 7.16 33.21 9.43
N PRO A 4 6.37 32.40 10.17
CA PRO A 4 6.24 30.99 9.84
C PRO A 4 5.77 30.89 8.39
N PRO A 5 6.28 29.91 7.64
CA PRO A 5 6.01 29.87 6.22
C PRO A 5 4.51 29.63 5.93
N PHE A 6 3.98 30.39 4.97
CA PHE A 6 2.61 30.29 4.45
C PHE A 6 2.47 29.15 3.44
N PHE A 7 2.85 27.93 3.79
CA PHE A 7 2.61 26.76 2.94
C PHE A 7 1.83 25.68 3.67
N THR A 8 1.05 24.94 2.89
CA THR A 8 0.40 23.70 3.31
C THR A 8 1.28 22.54 2.86
N ILE A 9 1.55 21.59 3.76
CA ILE A 9 2.32 20.39 3.45
C ILE A 9 1.38 19.20 3.37
N ALA A 10 1.24 18.61 2.18
CA ALA A 10 0.65 17.29 2.00
C ALA A 10 1.73 16.21 2.15
N ARG A 11 1.49 15.21 2.99
CA ARG A 11 2.39 14.08 3.22
C ARG A 11 1.67 12.77 2.94
N PRO A 12 1.63 12.31 1.68
CA PRO A 12 1.05 11.03 1.34
C PRO A 12 1.89 9.88 1.91
N SER A 13 1.22 8.78 2.23
CA SER A 13 1.86 7.48 2.45
C SER A 13 2.26 6.84 1.11
N TYR A 14 2.47 5.52 1.08
CA TYR A 14 2.79 4.82 -0.16
C TYR A 14 1.62 4.91 -1.14
N VAL A 15 1.78 5.75 -2.16
CA VAL A 15 0.76 6.01 -3.17
C VAL A 15 0.72 4.90 -4.20
N HIS A 16 -0.45 4.31 -4.40
CA HIS A 16 -0.71 3.32 -5.43
C HIS A 16 -1.68 3.85 -6.49
N GLN A 17 -1.50 3.35 -7.70
CA GLN A 17 -2.34 3.64 -8.86
C GLN A 17 -2.30 2.44 -9.80
N GLU A 18 -3.29 2.32 -10.68
CA GLU A 18 -3.34 1.25 -11.67
C GLU A 18 -3.18 -0.11 -10.98
N ASP A 19 -2.23 -0.94 -11.43
CA ASP A 19 -1.95 -2.23 -10.82
C ASP A 19 -0.88 -2.23 -9.71
N SER A 20 -0.39 -1.06 -9.30
CA SER A 20 0.82 -1.00 -8.47
C SER A 20 0.63 -1.57 -7.06
N ALA A 21 -0.61 -1.58 -6.54
CA ALA A 21 -0.95 -2.24 -5.28
C ALA A 21 -0.69 -3.75 -5.35
N LEU A 22 -1.05 -4.41 -6.48
CA LEU A 22 -0.83 -5.85 -6.67
C LEU A 22 0.65 -6.21 -6.59
N ARG A 23 1.56 -5.31 -6.98
CA ARG A 23 3.01 -5.57 -6.96
C ARG A 23 3.57 -5.71 -5.54
N LEU A 24 2.85 -5.22 -4.53
CA LEU A 24 3.20 -5.46 -3.11
C LEU A 24 2.83 -6.89 -2.69
N PHE A 25 1.75 -7.43 -3.22
CA PHE A 25 1.16 -8.69 -2.77
C PHE A 25 1.41 -9.88 -3.69
N LEU A 26 1.79 -9.69 -4.96
CA LEU A 26 1.87 -10.76 -5.95
C LEU A 26 3.28 -10.91 -6.53
N ALA A 27 3.98 -11.96 -6.13
CA ALA A 27 5.25 -12.34 -6.73
C ALA A 27 5.02 -13.01 -8.10
N GLY A 28 5.80 -12.60 -9.10
CA GLY A 28 5.57 -13.05 -10.49
C GLY A 28 4.32 -12.46 -11.13
N GLY A 29 3.74 -11.42 -10.52
CA GLY A 29 2.51 -10.77 -11.00
C GLY A 29 2.71 -9.85 -12.20
N ASP A 30 3.92 -9.38 -12.46
CA ASP A 30 4.26 -8.53 -13.62
C ASP A 30 4.96 -9.40 -14.68
N PRO A 31 4.33 -9.67 -15.84
CA PRO A 31 4.95 -10.45 -16.92
C PRO A 31 6.22 -9.81 -17.48
N ALA A 32 6.35 -8.49 -17.39
CA ALA A 32 7.56 -7.77 -17.83
C ALA A 32 8.67 -7.80 -16.77
N ARG A 33 8.34 -8.13 -15.52
CA ARG A 33 9.28 -8.18 -14.38
C ARG A 33 8.96 -9.34 -13.43
N PRO A 34 9.02 -10.59 -13.92
CA PRO A 34 8.71 -11.75 -13.09
C PRO A 34 9.64 -11.80 -11.88
N GLY A 35 9.04 -11.97 -10.69
CA GLY A 35 9.77 -12.06 -9.43
C GLY A 35 10.32 -10.75 -8.87
N LYS A 36 10.09 -9.59 -9.50
CA LYS A 36 10.46 -8.30 -8.92
C LYS A 36 9.30 -7.68 -8.17
N GLY A 37 9.47 -7.56 -6.86
CA GLY A 37 8.59 -6.85 -5.94
C GLY A 37 9.43 -6.22 -4.84
N PRO A 38 8.83 -5.46 -3.91
CA PRO A 38 9.56 -4.78 -2.84
C PRO A 38 10.28 -5.73 -1.86
N PHE A 39 10.03 -7.04 -1.96
CA PHE A 39 10.56 -8.07 -1.06
C PHE A 39 11.46 -9.10 -1.77
N ASP A 40 11.85 -8.84 -3.03
CA ASP A 40 12.61 -9.78 -3.87
C ASP A 40 13.96 -10.22 -3.26
N ASN A 41 14.65 -9.28 -2.60
CA ASN A 41 15.89 -9.55 -1.89
C ASN A 41 15.73 -10.47 -0.68
N SER A 42 14.52 -10.60 -0.14
CA SER A 42 14.18 -11.41 1.03
C SER A 42 13.65 -12.80 0.68
N TYR A 43 13.47 -13.11 -0.61
CA TYR A 43 13.00 -14.43 -1.03
C TYR A 43 14.07 -15.52 -0.76
N THR A 44 13.60 -16.64 -0.24
CA THR A 44 14.40 -17.86 -0.09
C THR A 44 14.82 -18.43 -1.44
N PRO A 45 15.87 -19.27 -1.52
CA PRO A 45 16.23 -19.96 -2.76
C PRO A 45 15.05 -20.71 -3.39
N ARG A 46 14.25 -21.43 -2.58
CA ARG A 46 13.05 -22.13 -3.04
C ARG A 46 12.02 -21.20 -3.69
N GLN A 47 11.77 -20.03 -3.08
CA GLN A 47 10.84 -19.04 -3.64
C GLN A 47 11.36 -18.48 -4.97
N LYS A 48 12.67 -18.24 -5.08
CA LYS A 48 13.31 -17.79 -6.32
C LYS A 48 13.23 -18.85 -7.43
N ASP A 49 13.47 -20.12 -7.09
CA ASP A 49 13.37 -21.23 -8.05
C ASP A 49 11.95 -21.36 -8.61
N ARG A 50 10.93 -21.23 -7.76
CA ARG A 50 9.51 -21.22 -8.19
C ARG A 50 9.21 -20.07 -9.15
N LEU A 51 9.67 -18.86 -8.84
CA LEU A 51 9.51 -17.70 -9.72
C LEU A 51 10.25 -17.89 -11.05
N ALA A 52 11.43 -18.48 -11.04
CA ALA A 52 12.18 -18.83 -12.25
C ALA A 52 11.46 -19.88 -13.11
N ALA A 53 10.71 -20.79 -12.47
CA ALA A 53 9.83 -21.75 -13.14
C ALA A 53 8.50 -21.14 -13.64
N GLY A 54 8.25 -19.85 -13.39
CA GLY A 54 7.04 -19.14 -13.81
C GLY A 54 5.85 -19.28 -12.85
N GLU A 55 6.05 -19.88 -11.68
CA GLU A 55 5.02 -19.91 -10.64
C GLU A 55 4.78 -18.52 -10.06
N ARG A 56 3.56 -18.30 -9.56
CA ARG A 56 3.16 -17.07 -8.88
C ARG A 56 2.62 -17.42 -7.50
N PHE A 57 2.77 -16.49 -6.58
CA PHE A 57 2.25 -16.65 -5.22
C PHE A 57 1.97 -15.29 -4.59
N VAL A 58 1.07 -15.29 -3.62
CA VAL A 58 0.79 -14.13 -2.80
C VAL A 58 1.87 -14.01 -1.72
N VAL A 59 2.40 -12.81 -1.52
CA VAL A 59 3.47 -12.54 -0.55
C VAL A 59 2.87 -12.05 0.75
N LEU A 60 3.03 -12.84 1.82
CA LEU A 60 2.73 -12.45 3.19
C LEU A 60 4.03 -12.02 3.89
N PRO A 61 4.32 -10.70 3.98
CA PRO A 61 5.52 -10.25 4.67
C PRO A 61 5.35 -10.36 6.19
N CYS A 62 6.35 -10.93 6.83
CA CYS A 62 6.39 -11.19 8.26
C CYS A 62 7.63 -10.58 8.91
N ASP A 63 7.55 -10.25 10.20
CA ASP A 63 8.73 -9.84 10.97
C ASP A 63 9.63 -11.04 11.33
N ALA A 64 10.73 -10.77 12.05
CA ALA A 64 11.66 -11.79 12.52
C ALA A 64 11.04 -12.85 13.47
N ALA A 65 9.90 -12.55 14.09
CA ALA A 65 9.15 -13.46 14.95
C ALA A 65 8.03 -14.19 14.19
N ASP A 66 8.05 -14.14 12.86
CA ASP A 66 7.04 -14.73 11.98
C ASP A 66 5.62 -14.19 12.22
N ARG A 67 5.49 -12.89 12.53
CA ARG A 67 4.18 -12.23 12.64
C ARG A 67 3.88 -11.42 11.38
N PRO A 68 2.66 -11.48 10.82
CA PRO A 68 2.25 -10.60 9.73
C PRO A 68 2.50 -9.13 10.05
N LEU A 69 3.07 -8.40 9.09
CA LEU A 69 3.29 -6.96 9.24
C LEU A 69 1.99 -6.19 9.01
N SER A 70 1.84 -5.05 9.66
CA SER A 70 0.76 -4.09 9.40
C SER A 70 1.28 -2.86 8.67
N ARG A 71 0.47 -2.33 7.77
CA ARG A 71 0.80 -1.17 6.93
C ARG A 71 -0.41 -0.28 6.77
N THR A 72 -0.15 0.88 6.17
CA THR A 72 -1.14 1.73 5.53
C THR A 72 -0.65 2.04 4.13
N LEU A 73 -1.58 2.09 3.19
CA LEU A 73 -1.37 2.45 1.80
C LEU A 73 -2.37 3.55 1.45
N VAL A 74 -2.16 4.26 0.34
CA VAL A 74 -3.14 5.22 -0.14
C VAL A 74 -3.32 5.11 -1.65
N GLN A 75 -4.57 5.17 -2.08
CA GLN A 75 -4.90 5.21 -3.49
C GLN A 75 -4.67 6.62 -4.04
N ARG A 76 -4.18 6.74 -5.28
CA ARG A 76 -3.94 8.04 -5.93
C ARG A 76 -5.16 8.94 -5.91
N GLU A 77 -6.35 8.39 -6.19
CA GLU A 77 -7.60 9.14 -6.19
C GLU A 77 -7.86 9.81 -4.82
N ASP A 78 -7.60 9.10 -3.72
CA ASP A 78 -7.72 9.64 -2.36
C ASP A 78 -6.70 10.77 -2.09
N VAL A 79 -5.49 10.67 -2.66
CA VAL A 79 -4.48 11.74 -2.58
C VAL A 79 -4.94 12.99 -3.33
N VAL A 80 -5.48 12.83 -4.54
CA VAL A 80 -5.98 13.95 -5.34
C VAL A 80 -7.14 14.64 -4.63
N ASP A 81 -8.07 13.86 -4.07
CA ASP A 81 -9.19 14.38 -3.29
C ASP A 81 -8.72 15.15 -2.04
N ALA A 82 -7.70 14.66 -1.33
CA ALA A 82 -7.13 15.35 -0.18
C ALA A 82 -6.46 16.67 -0.58
N LEU A 83 -5.70 16.67 -1.68
CA LEU A 83 -5.07 17.88 -2.20
C LEU A 83 -6.12 18.92 -2.63
N ALA A 84 -7.19 18.47 -3.28
CA ALA A 84 -8.31 19.35 -3.65
C ALA A 84 -8.97 19.97 -2.41
N ALA A 85 -9.14 19.22 -1.32
CA ALA A 85 -9.68 19.72 -0.06
C ALA A 85 -8.76 20.75 0.64
N MET A 86 -7.45 20.74 0.35
CA MET A 86 -6.51 21.71 0.89
C MET A 86 -6.52 23.04 0.11
N VAL A 87 -6.82 23.00 -1.20
CA VAL A 87 -6.78 24.20 -2.05
C VAL A 87 -7.91 25.16 -1.65
N GLY A 88 -7.54 26.37 -1.24
CA GLY A 88 -8.48 27.41 -0.81
C GLY A 88 -9.01 27.26 0.61
N ALA A 89 -8.62 26.20 1.33
CA ALA A 89 -8.98 26.02 2.73
C ALA A 89 -8.09 26.89 3.63
N GLU A 90 -8.66 27.92 4.26
CA GLU A 90 -7.95 28.74 5.23
C GLU A 90 -7.42 27.89 6.40
N SER A 91 -8.18 26.87 6.82
CA SER A 91 -7.78 25.90 7.85
C SER A 91 -6.51 25.13 7.50
N ALA A 92 -6.13 25.06 6.21
CA ALA A 92 -4.98 24.32 5.74
C ALA A 92 -3.67 25.12 5.76
N VAL A 93 -3.73 26.45 5.85
CA VAL A 93 -2.54 27.32 5.77
C VAL A 93 -1.63 27.09 6.97
N GLY A 94 -0.33 26.90 6.73
CA GLY A 94 0.67 26.71 7.78
C GLY A 94 0.60 25.34 8.47
N ARG A 95 -0.13 24.38 7.90
CA ARG A 95 -0.31 23.04 8.46
C ARG A 95 0.31 21.95 7.60
N ARG A 96 0.49 20.80 8.24
CA ARG A 96 0.93 19.55 7.62
C ARG A 96 -0.16 18.52 7.81
N PHE A 97 -0.52 17.84 6.72
CA PHE A 97 -1.57 16.83 6.68
C PHE A 97 -0.99 15.52 6.18
N HIS A 98 -1.17 14.45 6.95
CA HIS A 98 -0.90 13.11 6.45
C HIS A 98 -2.07 12.64 5.59
N ILE A 99 -1.76 12.00 4.47
CA ILE A 99 -2.76 11.44 3.56
C ILE A 99 -2.50 9.95 3.46
N SER A 100 -3.39 9.16 4.07
CA SER A 100 -3.25 7.70 4.13
C SER A 100 -4.60 7.02 4.14
N GLY A 101 -4.66 5.76 3.70
CA GLY A 101 -5.82 4.90 3.89
C GLY A 101 -5.84 4.22 5.27
N PRO A 102 -6.90 3.45 5.57
CA PRO A 102 -6.97 2.66 6.80
C PRO A 102 -5.78 1.71 6.96
N ALA A 103 -5.33 1.51 8.19
CA ALA A 103 -4.32 0.49 8.48
C ALA A 103 -4.90 -0.92 8.29
N PHE A 104 -4.05 -1.86 7.89
CA PHE A 104 -4.40 -3.27 7.74
C PHE A 104 -3.21 -4.15 8.15
N SER A 105 -3.51 -5.37 8.57
CA SER A 105 -2.52 -6.45 8.68
C SER A 105 -2.47 -7.21 7.36
N HIS A 106 -1.28 -7.59 6.86
CA HIS A 106 -1.14 -8.20 5.54
C HIS A 106 -1.88 -9.55 5.39
N ASP A 107 -2.17 -10.26 6.48
CA ASP A 107 -2.86 -11.55 6.42
C ASP A 107 -4.24 -11.45 5.75
N GLN A 108 -4.98 -10.37 5.99
CA GLN A 108 -6.30 -10.14 5.40
C GLN A 108 -6.24 -9.97 3.86
N PRO A 109 -5.55 -8.98 3.28
CA PRO A 109 -5.43 -8.83 1.83
C PRO A 109 -4.71 -10.00 1.18
N CYS A 110 -3.76 -10.67 1.86
CA CYS A 110 -3.12 -11.86 1.31
C CYS A 110 -4.11 -13.02 1.15
N ARG A 111 -4.93 -13.29 2.18
CA ARG A 111 -5.98 -14.32 2.12
C ARG A 111 -6.99 -13.99 1.01
N TYR A 112 -7.46 -12.76 0.98
CA TYR A 112 -8.39 -12.27 -0.03
C TYR A 112 -7.85 -12.50 -1.45
N LEU A 113 -6.62 -12.09 -1.72
CA LEU A 113 -6.02 -12.19 -3.05
C LEU A 113 -5.71 -13.64 -3.44
N ALA A 114 -5.29 -14.46 -2.48
CA ALA A 114 -5.02 -15.88 -2.68
C ALA A 114 -6.28 -16.64 -3.09
N GLU A 115 -7.40 -16.40 -2.39
CA GLU A 115 -8.70 -16.98 -2.73
C GLU A 115 -9.20 -16.48 -4.09
N LYS A 116 -9.07 -15.17 -4.35
CA LYS A 116 -9.56 -14.56 -5.59
C LYS A 116 -8.81 -15.04 -6.84
N LEU A 117 -7.52 -15.30 -6.72
CA LEU A 117 -6.65 -15.67 -7.85
C LEU A 117 -6.29 -17.17 -7.90
N ASP A 118 -6.77 -17.97 -6.95
CA ASP A 118 -6.37 -19.38 -6.75
C ASP A 118 -4.84 -19.55 -6.69
N LEU A 119 -4.21 -18.79 -5.78
CA LEU A 119 -2.76 -18.77 -5.59
C LEU A 119 -2.36 -19.13 -4.16
N PRO A 120 -1.23 -19.81 -3.96
CA PRO A 120 -0.71 -20.06 -2.63
C PRO A 120 -0.22 -18.76 -1.98
N VAL A 121 -0.30 -18.70 -0.65
CA VAL A 121 0.33 -17.64 0.17
C VAL A 121 1.70 -18.13 0.63
N GLU A 122 2.73 -17.33 0.35
CA GLU A 122 4.10 -17.57 0.79
C GLU A 122 4.52 -16.53 1.82
N ARG A 123 5.05 -17.01 2.95
CA ARG A 123 5.58 -16.15 4.01
C ARG A 123 6.97 -15.67 3.62
N VAL A 124 7.23 -14.38 3.83
CA VAL A 124 8.53 -13.75 3.55
C VAL A 124 8.99 -13.01 4.80
N THR A 125 10.02 -13.54 5.44
CA THR A 125 10.60 -12.93 6.65
C THR A 125 11.43 -11.70 6.30
N LEU A 126 11.07 -10.57 6.88
CA LEU A 126 11.75 -9.29 6.76
C LEU A 126 12.34 -8.94 8.13
N ALA A 127 13.58 -9.36 8.38
CA ALA A 127 14.20 -9.31 9.72
C ALA A 127 14.19 -7.92 10.36
N ASP A 128 14.38 -6.88 9.55
CA ASP A 128 14.48 -5.48 10.01
C ASP A 128 13.17 -4.69 9.82
N ALA A 129 12.08 -5.32 9.37
CA ALA A 129 10.83 -4.63 9.15
C ALA A 129 9.94 -4.61 10.40
N HIS A 130 9.18 -3.53 10.55
CA HIS A 130 8.24 -3.36 11.66
C HIS A 130 6.88 -2.90 11.13
N SER A 131 5.82 -3.20 11.86
CA SER A 131 4.47 -2.69 11.60
C SER A 131 4.42 -1.19 11.87
N PHE A 132 3.66 -0.45 11.06
CA PHE A 132 3.38 0.97 11.31
C PHE A 132 2.03 1.38 10.75
N GLU A 133 1.51 2.46 11.30
CA GLU A 133 0.29 3.14 10.88
C GLU A 133 0.57 4.64 10.80
N ILE A 134 -0.08 5.33 9.87
CA ILE A 134 0.02 6.78 9.73
C ILE A 134 -1.31 7.37 10.17
N ASP A 135 -1.27 8.16 11.24
CA ASP A 135 -2.42 8.93 11.70
C ASP A 135 -2.71 10.08 10.73
N TYR A 136 -3.92 10.07 10.17
CA TYR A 136 -4.47 11.08 9.27
C TYR A 136 -5.67 11.84 9.87
N SER A 137 -5.92 11.73 11.18
CA SER A 137 -7.08 12.32 11.85
C SER A 137 -7.19 13.84 11.64
N LEU A 138 -6.06 14.55 11.65
CA LEU A 138 -6.03 16.00 11.39
C LEU A 138 -6.59 16.37 10.01
N THR A 139 -6.33 15.55 8.99
CA THR A 139 -6.83 15.75 7.63
C THR A 139 -8.35 15.56 7.59
N THR A 140 -8.85 14.55 8.30
CA THR A 140 -10.29 14.31 8.45
C THR A 140 -10.99 15.43 9.20
N GLU A 141 -10.47 15.83 10.35
CA GLU A 141 -11.10 16.80 11.23
C GLU A 141 -11.13 18.21 10.66
N LEU A 142 -10.05 18.67 10.01
CA LEU A 142 -9.94 20.05 9.54
C LEU A 142 -10.39 20.27 8.09
N LEU A 143 -10.37 19.22 7.27
CA LEU A 143 -10.69 19.32 5.84
C LEU A 143 -11.95 18.53 5.47
N GLY A 144 -12.54 17.77 6.39
CA GLY A 144 -13.69 16.90 6.11
C GLY A 144 -13.38 15.78 5.11
N TRP A 145 -12.10 15.52 4.86
CA TRP A 145 -11.65 14.50 3.91
C TRP A 145 -11.60 13.12 4.57
N SER A 146 -11.93 12.06 3.83
CA SER A 146 -11.69 10.69 4.29
C SER A 146 -11.30 9.81 3.10
N PRO A 147 -10.41 8.81 3.30
CA PRO A 147 -10.04 7.90 2.23
C PRO A 147 -11.25 7.06 1.82
N LYS A 148 -11.45 6.91 0.51
CA LYS A 148 -12.51 6.09 -0.08
C LYS A 148 -12.07 4.65 -0.35
N PHE A 149 -10.76 4.42 -0.42
CA PHE A 149 -10.19 3.10 -0.69
C PHE A 149 -9.56 2.52 0.57
N ASP A 150 -10.02 1.34 0.97
CA ASP A 150 -9.25 0.42 1.80
C ASP A 150 -8.36 -0.47 0.92
N VAL A 151 -7.50 -1.28 1.55
CA VAL A 151 -6.57 -2.15 0.81
C VAL A 151 -7.28 -3.15 -0.11
N ILE A 152 -8.49 -3.61 0.22
CA ILE A 152 -9.24 -4.58 -0.59
C ILE A 152 -9.79 -3.87 -1.83
N ALA A 153 -10.39 -2.70 -1.67
CA ALA A 153 -10.83 -1.86 -2.77
C ALA A 153 -9.68 -1.48 -3.71
N MET A 154 -8.48 -1.22 -3.16
CA MET A 154 -7.27 -0.97 -3.96
C MET A 154 -6.87 -2.19 -4.79
N LEU A 155 -6.92 -3.40 -4.21
CA LEU A 155 -6.63 -4.64 -4.93
C LEU A 155 -7.65 -4.92 -6.03
N ASP A 156 -8.93 -4.66 -5.78
CA ASP A 156 -9.98 -4.80 -6.77
C ASP A 156 -9.82 -3.83 -7.94
N ALA A 157 -9.53 -2.56 -7.66
CA ALA A 157 -9.23 -1.56 -8.67
C ALA A 157 -8.01 -1.98 -9.52
N ALA A 158 -6.98 -2.52 -8.87
CA ALA A 158 -5.77 -2.98 -9.54
C ALA A 158 -6.00 -4.21 -10.44
N LEU A 159 -6.82 -5.18 -10.00
CA LEU A 159 -7.22 -6.32 -10.82
C LEU A 159 -8.07 -5.89 -12.01
N ALA A 160 -9.07 -5.03 -11.78
CA ALA A 160 -9.91 -4.47 -12.82
C ALA A 160 -9.08 -3.73 -13.88
N TRP A 161 -8.07 -2.96 -13.46
CA TRP A 161 -7.15 -2.28 -14.38
C TRP A 161 -6.39 -3.25 -15.29
N ARG A 162 -5.99 -4.43 -14.78
CA ARG A 162 -5.32 -5.48 -15.57
C ARG A 162 -6.24 -6.21 -16.55
N GLY A 163 -7.56 -5.97 -16.49
CA GLY A 163 -8.54 -6.64 -17.35
C GLY A 163 -8.81 -8.10 -16.96
N ARG A 164 -8.55 -8.50 -15.71
CA ARG A 164 -8.95 -9.82 -15.17
C ARG A 164 -9.57 -9.68 -13.76
N PRO A 165 -10.77 -10.24 -13.51
CA PRO A 165 -11.14 -10.60 -12.14
C PRO A 165 -10.24 -11.71 -11.58
#